data_AF-A0A7Z0VJG8-F1
#
_entry.id   AF-A0A7Z0VJG8-F1
#
_cell.length_a   1.000
_cell.length_b   1.000
_cell.length_c   1.000
_cell.angle_alpha   90.00
_cell.angle_beta   90.00
_cell.angle_gamma   90.00
#
_symmetry.space_group_name_H-M   'P 1'
#
loop_
_entity.id
_entity.type
_entity.pdbx_description
1 polymer ?
#
loop_
_entity_poly.entity_id
_entity_poly.type
_entity_poly.pdbx_seq_one_letter_code
_entity_poly.pdbx_strand_id
1 'polypeptide(L)'
;MQCWAAGLRSSDIVQIVFPLSLYVGGWGLLGAAERIGAKVLPMAGGNTERQIAMLQQVGTSVICGTPSFCLHILETARGMGIELASSRLRLGFFGGEPGASIPSVKQRLESGFGIRAIDFGNVAELHPCSNMECSHGSGMHVYQDVDYTEVVNPQNPNQSYGYNRRGAVVYTHLWRKSQPMIRYFPGDETLMTDEPCACGRTYPRMPHGIIGRFDDMIIVRGVKFYPGDVEALLRGLDGMGTEFRIILERQGELDQVRIEAECDTTIESDLFRAKAEQKLQSGLGMRVTVMPKEQGYFPLTQFKARRVIDRRPRHEQ
;
A
#
# COMPACT_ATOMS: atom_id res chain seq x y z
N MET A 1 13.03 -15.59 5.23
CA MET A 1 13.18 -15.42 6.70
C MET A 1 12.16 -14.40 7.25
N GLN A 2 11.92 -13.33 6.51
CA GLN A 2 11.02 -12.22 6.80
C GLN A 2 9.56 -12.67 7.00
N CYS A 3 9.00 -13.48 6.08
CA CYS A 3 7.62 -13.97 6.23
C CYS A 3 7.43 -14.81 7.51
N TRP A 4 8.44 -15.60 7.88
CA TRP A 4 8.44 -16.33 9.15
C TRP A 4 8.46 -15.39 10.35
N ALA A 5 9.28 -14.34 10.30
CA ALA A 5 9.32 -13.30 11.32
C ALA A 5 7.97 -12.57 11.49
N ALA A 6 7.24 -12.36 10.39
CA ALA A 6 5.91 -11.75 10.39
C ALA A 6 4.80 -12.70 10.91
N GLY A 7 5.06 -14.01 10.95
CA GLY A 7 4.15 -15.00 11.54
C GLY A 7 3.65 -16.09 10.60
N LEU A 8 4.14 -16.17 9.36
CA LEU A 8 3.85 -17.27 8.44
C LEU A 8 4.49 -18.57 8.94
N ARG A 9 3.77 -19.68 8.86
CA ARG A 9 4.19 -21.03 9.29
C ARG A 9 3.87 -22.06 8.22
N SER A 10 4.50 -23.23 8.31
CA SER A 10 4.28 -24.34 7.37
C SER A 10 2.87 -24.93 7.41
N SER A 11 2.14 -24.73 8.51
CA SER A 11 0.74 -25.13 8.64
C SER A 11 -0.24 -24.25 7.86
N ASP A 12 0.21 -23.10 7.36
CA ASP A 12 -0.68 -22.15 6.67
C ASP A 12 -1.02 -22.58 5.25
N ILE A 13 -2.19 -22.09 4.80
CA ILE A 13 -2.59 -22.11 3.41
C ILE A 13 -2.65 -20.66 2.92
N VAL A 14 -1.75 -20.33 1.99
CA VAL A 14 -1.50 -18.98 1.50
C VAL A 14 -2.20 -18.76 0.16
N GLN A 15 -3.19 -17.88 0.14
CA GLN A 15 -3.82 -17.42 -1.10
C GLN A 15 -3.10 -16.20 -1.66
N ILE A 16 -2.47 -16.38 -2.82
CA ILE A 16 -1.77 -15.29 -3.50
C ILE A 16 -2.68 -14.71 -4.56
N VAL A 17 -3.12 -13.47 -4.34
CA VAL A 17 -3.98 -12.70 -5.24
C VAL A 17 -3.22 -11.63 -6.03
N PHE A 18 -1.90 -11.54 -5.83
CA PHE A 18 -1.03 -10.78 -6.73
C PHE A 18 -0.96 -11.41 -8.12
N PRO A 19 -0.88 -10.61 -9.18
CA PRO A 19 -0.59 -11.10 -10.53
C PRO A 19 0.71 -11.94 -10.55
N LEU A 20 0.66 -13.11 -11.18
CA LEU A 20 1.83 -13.97 -11.45
C LEU A 20 2.24 -13.79 -12.91
N SER A 21 2.88 -12.65 -13.18
CA SER A 21 3.30 -12.22 -14.51
C SER A 21 4.67 -11.53 -14.40
N LEU A 22 5.01 -10.59 -15.28
CA LEU A 22 6.23 -9.75 -15.15
C LEU A 22 6.29 -8.98 -13.82
N TYR A 23 5.15 -8.80 -13.16
CA TYR A 23 5.09 -8.28 -11.80
C TYR A 23 5.67 -9.29 -10.80
N VAL A 24 6.81 -8.96 -10.19
CA VAL A 24 7.58 -9.87 -9.32
C VAL A 24 7.00 -10.09 -7.93
N GLY A 25 6.06 -9.24 -7.47
CA GLY A 25 5.57 -9.27 -6.08
C GLY A 25 4.95 -10.61 -5.68
N GLY A 26 4.10 -11.19 -6.53
CA GLY A 26 3.47 -12.48 -6.26
C GLY A 26 4.47 -13.64 -6.22
N TRP A 27 5.48 -13.62 -7.09
CA TRP A 27 6.52 -14.66 -7.15
C TRP A 27 7.36 -14.74 -5.87
N GLY A 28 7.63 -13.60 -5.24
CA GLY A 28 8.44 -13.56 -4.01
C GLY A 28 7.74 -14.20 -2.83
N LEU A 29 6.45 -13.91 -2.66
CA LEU A 29 5.64 -14.51 -1.61
C LEU A 29 5.38 -15.99 -1.87
N LEU A 30 5.21 -16.39 -3.14
CA LEU A 30 5.13 -17.80 -3.53
C LEU A 30 6.40 -18.55 -3.11
N GLY A 31 7.58 -18.07 -3.54
CA GLY A 31 8.84 -18.70 -3.18
C GLY A 31 9.12 -18.69 -1.68
N ALA A 32 8.72 -17.63 -0.96
CA ALA A 32 8.84 -17.56 0.49
C ALA A 32 7.95 -18.59 1.20
N ALA A 33 6.70 -18.75 0.76
CA ALA A 33 5.76 -19.72 1.30
C ALA A 33 6.20 -21.16 1.04
N GLU A 34 6.63 -21.47 -0.18
CA GLU A 34 7.20 -22.78 -0.54
C GLU A 34 8.44 -23.09 0.31
N ARG A 35 9.35 -22.12 0.45
CA ARG A 35 10.57 -22.31 1.25
C ARG A 35 10.30 -22.56 2.73
N ILE A 36 9.20 -22.00 3.27
CA ILE A 36 8.71 -22.23 4.63
C ILE A 36 8.00 -23.59 4.75
N GLY A 37 7.53 -24.16 3.64
CA GLY A 37 6.74 -25.39 3.60
C GLY A 37 5.23 -25.17 3.81
N ALA A 38 4.74 -23.93 3.60
CA ALA A 38 3.32 -23.63 3.60
C ALA A 38 2.66 -24.11 2.30
N LYS A 39 1.35 -24.36 2.33
CA LYS A 39 0.58 -24.69 1.12
C LYS A 39 0.24 -23.39 0.40
N VAL A 40 0.36 -23.36 -0.92
CA VAL A 40 0.08 -22.15 -1.72
C VAL A 40 -1.11 -22.41 -2.63
N LEU A 41 -2.05 -21.46 -2.64
CA LEU A 41 -3.14 -21.35 -3.59
C LEU A 41 -2.86 -20.13 -4.49
N PRO A 42 -2.18 -20.33 -5.64
CA PRO A 42 -1.73 -19.24 -6.52
C PRO A 42 -2.87 -18.78 -7.44
N MET A 43 -3.85 -18.08 -6.88
CA MET A 43 -5.03 -17.65 -7.62
C MET A 43 -4.74 -16.55 -8.66
N ALA A 44 -3.68 -15.77 -8.43
CA ALA A 44 -3.39 -14.54 -9.16
C ALA A 44 -4.54 -13.51 -9.07
N GLY A 45 -4.46 -12.44 -9.86
CA GLY A 45 -5.49 -11.41 -9.91
C GLY A 45 -6.74 -11.82 -10.69
N GLY A 46 -7.86 -11.14 -10.42
CA GLY A 46 -9.13 -11.32 -11.14
C GLY A 46 -10.12 -12.29 -10.51
N ASN A 47 -11.32 -12.33 -11.08
CA ASN A 47 -12.52 -13.07 -10.63
C ASN A 47 -12.70 -13.07 -9.09
N THR A 48 -13.07 -11.91 -8.55
CA THR A 48 -13.20 -11.67 -7.11
C THR A 48 -14.15 -12.65 -6.41
N GLU A 49 -15.28 -13.00 -7.02
CA GLU A 49 -16.23 -13.99 -6.47
C GLU A 49 -15.58 -15.36 -6.32
N ARG A 50 -14.80 -15.79 -7.32
CA ARG A 50 -14.04 -17.05 -7.26
C ARG A 50 -12.94 -16.99 -6.20
N GLN A 51 -12.30 -15.84 -5.97
CA GLN A 51 -11.33 -15.67 -4.89
C GLN A 51 -11.99 -15.96 -3.54
N ILE A 52 -13.17 -15.39 -3.31
CA ILE A 52 -13.94 -15.54 -2.06
C ILE A 52 -14.41 -16.99 -1.89
N ALA A 53 -14.97 -17.59 -2.94
CA ALA A 53 -15.43 -18.98 -2.91
C ALA A 53 -14.29 -19.95 -2.58
N MET A 54 -13.13 -19.79 -3.24
CA MET A 54 -11.95 -20.63 -2.98
C MET A 54 -11.37 -20.41 -1.59
N LEU A 55 -11.36 -19.17 -1.11
CA LEU A 55 -10.92 -18.82 0.22
C LEU A 55 -11.69 -19.60 1.29
N GLN A 56 -13.02 -19.64 1.17
CA GLN A 56 -13.89 -20.36 2.08
C GLN A 56 -13.78 -21.88 1.92
N GLN A 57 -13.81 -22.39 0.68
CA GLN A 57 -13.80 -23.82 0.39
C GLN A 57 -12.48 -24.48 0.81
N VAL A 58 -11.36 -23.83 0.53
CA VAL A 58 -10.02 -24.33 0.90
C VAL A 58 -9.73 -24.03 2.38
N GLY A 59 -10.35 -22.99 2.95
CA GLY A 59 -10.12 -22.55 4.31
C GLY A 59 -8.74 -21.92 4.45
N THR A 60 -8.42 -20.95 3.60
CA THR A 60 -7.11 -20.31 3.58
C THR A 60 -6.87 -19.52 4.88
N SER A 61 -5.62 -19.52 5.36
CA SER A 61 -5.25 -18.85 6.62
C SER A 61 -4.47 -17.55 6.40
N VAL A 62 -3.96 -17.35 5.19
CA VAL A 62 -3.17 -16.18 4.82
C VAL A 62 -3.60 -15.67 3.45
N ILE A 63 -3.76 -14.36 3.31
CA ILE A 63 -4.02 -13.69 2.03
C ILE A 63 -2.87 -12.74 1.66
N CYS A 64 -2.47 -12.73 0.39
CA CYS A 64 -1.35 -11.93 -0.10
C CYS A 64 -1.78 -11.12 -1.33
N GLY A 65 -1.76 -9.79 -1.27
CA GLY A 65 -2.24 -8.94 -2.37
C GLY A 65 -1.93 -7.45 -2.18
N THR A 66 -2.34 -6.63 -3.13
CA THR A 66 -2.33 -5.17 -2.92
C THR A 66 -3.42 -4.79 -1.91
N PRO A 67 -3.21 -3.77 -1.06
CA PRO A 67 -4.25 -3.21 -0.20
C PRO A 67 -5.57 -2.95 -0.93
N SER A 68 -5.54 -2.28 -2.09
CA SER A 68 -6.76 -1.90 -2.82
C SER A 68 -7.54 -3.11 -3.33
N PHE A 69 -6.86 -4.11 -3.89
CA PHE A 69 -7.56 -5.30 -4.39
C PHE A 69 -8.16 -6.12 -3.25
N CYS A 70 -7.49 -6.19 -2.11
CA CYS A 70 -8.01 -6.85 -0.92
C CYS A 70 -9.18 -6.09 -0.30
N LEU A 71 -9.19 -4.75 -0.31
CA LEU A 71 -10.36 -3.96 0.06
C LEU A 71 -11.53 -4.19 -0.92
N HIS A 72 -11.26 -4.37 -2.20
CA HIS A 72 -12.28 -4.74 -3.18
C HIS A 72 -12.86 -6.14 -2.90
N ILE A 73 -12.02 -7.13 -2.55
CA ILE A 73 -12.48 -8.47 -2.11
C ILE A 73 -13.46 -8.35 -0.93
N LEU A 74 -13.16 -7.50 0.06
CA LEU A 74 -14.05 -7.29 1.21
C LEU A 74 -15.41 -6.72 0.79
N GLU A 75 -15.41 -5.76 -0.13
CA GLU A 75 -16.65 -5.16 -0.62
C GLU A 75 -17.48 -6.15 -1.45
N THR A 76 -16.84 -6.92 -2.33
CA THR A 76 -17.54 -7.97 -3.07
C THR A 76 -18.11 -9.03 -2.13
N ALA A 77 -17.36 -9.46 -1.11
CA ALA A 77 -17.87 -10.40 -0.11
C ALA A 77 -19.09 -9.85 0.63
N ARG A 78 -19.05 -8.57 1.03
CA ARG A 78 -20.22 -7.89 1.63
C ARG A 78 -21.42 -7.89 0.69
N GLY A 79 -21.23 -7.57 -0.59
CA GLY A 79 -22.29 -7.62 -1.61
C GLY A 79 -22.86 -9.02 -1.82
N MET A 80 -22.05 -10.06 -1.60
CA MET A 80 -22.49 -11.47 -1.61
C MET A 80 -23.12 -11.93 -0.28
N GLY A 81 -23.20 -11.06 0.73
CA GLY A 81 -23.67 -11.42 2.08
C GLY A 81 -22.70 -12.31 2.86
N ILE A 82 -21.41 -12.29 2.52
CA ILE A 82 -20.35 -13.09 3.13
C ILE A 82 -19.50 -12.23 4.07
N GLU A 83 -19.40 -12.64 5.34
CA GLU A 83 -18.52 -12.00 6.32
C GLU A 83 -17.15 -12.70 6.34
N LEU A 84 -16.10 -12.04 5.84
CA LEU A 84 -14.75 -12.62 5.81
C LEU A 84 -14.02 -12.54 7.16
N ALA A 85 -14.44 -11.66 8.07
CA ALA A 85 -13.87 -11.55 9.42
C ALA A 85 -14.03 -12.82 10.26
N SER A 86 -15.03 -13.66 9.94
CA SER A 86 -15.27 -14.95 10.60
C SER A 86 -14.62 -16.14 9.87
N SER A 87 -13.83 -15.88 8.82
CA SER A 87 -13.13 -16.91 8.06
C SER A 87 -11.92 -17.48 8.83
N ARG A 88 -11.17 -18.41 8.19
CA ARG A 88 -9.94 -18.98 8.77
C ARG A 88 -8.71 -18.08 8.61
N LEU A 89 -8.87 -16.93 7.96
CA LEU A 89 -7.78 -15.98 7.79
C LEU A 89 -7.29 -15.49 9.15
N ARG A 90 -5.97 -15.34 9.27
CA ARG A 90 -5.32 -14.78 10.47
C ARG A 90 -4.22 -13.77 10.17
N LEU A 91 -3.73 -13.75 8.93
CA LEU A 91 -2.59 -12.95 8.52
C LEU A 91 -2.78 -12.46 7.07
N GLY A 92 -2.38 -11.23 6.79
CA GLY A 92 -2.33 -10.70 5.43
C GLY A 92 -1.00 -10.06 5.13
N PHE A 93 -0.45 -10.32 3.94
CA PHE A 93 0.75 -9.66 3.44
C PHE A 93 0.38 -8.70 2.32
N PHE A 94 0.63 -7.42 2.53
CA PHE A 94 0.22 -6.37 1.62
C PHE A 94 1.41 -5.54 1.16
N GLY A 95 1.45 -5.24 -0.14
CA GLY A 95 2.55 -4.52 -0.76
C GLY A 95 2.23 -4.10 -2.19
N GLY A 96 3.22 -3.49 -2.86
CA GLY A 96 3.09 -2.97 -4.22
C GLY A 96 2.49 -1.56 -4.32
N GLU A 97 1.89 -1.06 -3.24
CA GLU A 97 1.39 0.30 -3.09
C GLU A 97 1.34 0.67 -1.61
N PRO A 98 1.37 1.98 -1.27
CA PRO A 98 1.12 2.43 0.09
C PRO A 98 -0.25 1.94 0.58
N GLY A 99 -0.32 1.46 1.82
CA GLY A 99 -1.58 1.02 2.41
C GLY A 99 -1.41 0.34 3.76
N ALA A 100 -0.65 -0.75 3.86
CA ALA A 100 -0.54 -1.47 5.13
C ALA A 100 0.25 -0.73 6.23
N SER A 101 1.01 0.31 5.89
CA SER A 101 1.54 1.30 6.85
C SER A 101 0.68 2.55 7.04
N ILE A 102 -0.42 2.70 6.29
CA ILE A 102 -1.40 3.79 6.48
C ILE A 102 -2.44 3.33 7.51
N PRO A 103 -2.54 3.96 8.70
CA PRO A 103 -3.38 3.44 9.79
C PRO A 103 -4.84 3.16 9.40
N SER A 104 -5.48 4.04 8.62
CA SER A 104 -6.87 3.88 8.20
C SER A 104 -7.08 2.72 7.22
N VAL A 105 -6.17 2.53 6.27
CA VAL A 105 -6.19 1.38 5.34
C VAL A 105 -5.94 0.09 6.09
N LYS A 106 -4.91 0.08 6.95
CA LYS A 106 -4.55 -1.08 7.77
C LYS A 106 -5.73 -1.53 8.62
N GLN A 107 -6.36 -0.60 9.35
CA GLN A 107 -7.51 -0.90 10.19
C GLN A 107 -8.67 -1.52 9.40
N ARG A 108 -8.97 -1.02 8.19
CA ARG A 108 -10.01 -1.60 7.31
C ARG A 108 -9.69 -3.03 6.86
N LEU A 109 -8.42 -3.30 6.54
CA LEU A 109 -7.97 -4.65 6.20
C LEU A 109 -8.07 -5.60 7.40
N GLU A 110 -7.60 -5.15 8.57
CA GLU A 110 -7.61 -5.95 9.79
C GLU A 110 -9.03 -6.28 10.27
N SER A 111 -9.92 -5.29 10.33
CA SER A 111 -11.30 -5.50 10.76
C SER A 111 -12.13 -6.27 9.74
N GLY A 112 -11.95 -5.99 8.44
CA GLY A 112 -12.72 -6.64 7.39
C GLY A 112 -12.40 -8.13 7.23
N PHE A 113 -11.13 -8.51 7.37
CA PHE A 113 -10.70 -9.91 7.23
C PHE A 113 -10.52 -10.64 8.57
N GLY A 114 -10.50 -9.93 9.71
CA GLY A 114 -10.19 -10.54 11.01
C GLY A 114 -8.72 -10.97 11.14
N ILE A 115 -7.80 -10.21 10.56
CA ILE A 115 -6.38 -10.57 10.42
C ILE A 115 -5.45 -9.55 11.09
N ARG A 116 -4.17 -9.94 11.24
CA ARG A 116 -3.08 -8.97 11.32
C ARG A 116 -2.60 -8.59 9.92
N ALA A 117 -2.57 -7.30 9.61
CA ALA A 117 -2.07 -6.81 8.33
C ALA A 117 -0.57 -6.50 8.42
N ILE A 118 0.23 -7.11 7.54
CA ILE A 118 1.68 -6.95 7.46
C ILE A 118 2.02 -6.15 6.21
N ASP A 119 2.68 -5.02 6.40
CA ASP A 119 3.28 -4.29 5.29
C ASP A 119 4.61 -4.91 4.86
N PHE A 120 4.82 -5.00 3.56
CA PHE A 120 6.11 -5.38 2.97
C PHE A 120 6.30 -4.63 1.67
N GLY A 121 7.52 -4.19 1.41
CA GLY A 121 7.78 -3.47 0.18
C GLY A 121 9.19 -2.93 0.04
N ASN A 122 9.68 -3.05 -1.18
CA ASN A 122 10.77 -2.28 -1.75
C ASN A 122 10.38 -1.99 -3.21
N VAL A 123 11.23 -2.32 -4.17
CA VAL A 123 10.97 -2.17 -5.61
C VAL A 123 11.32 -3.45 -6.35
N ALA A 124 10.77 -3.64 -7.55
CA ALA A 124 10.92 -4.89 -8.31
C ALA A 124 12.39 -5.25 -8.59
N GLU A 125 13.21 -4.22 -8.80
CA GLU A 125 14.65 -4.30 -8.99
C GLU A 125 15.37 -4.89 -7.77
N LEU A 126 14.76 -4.91 -6.59
CA LEU A 126 15.28 -5.38 -5.31
C LEU A 126 14.61 -6.68 -4.86
N HIS A 127 14.09 -7.47 -5.80
CA HIS A 127 13.49 -8.76 -5.50
C HIS A 127 14.53 -9.82 -5.09
N PRO A 128 14.23 -10.71 -4.11
CA PRO A 128 13.02 -10.76 -3.26
C PRO A 128 12.98 -9.65 -2.21
N CYS A 129 11.77 -9.18 -1.87
CA CYS A 129 11.58 -8.04 -0.97
C CYS A 129 12.30 -8.23 0.38
N SER A 130 13.16 -7.26 0.72
CA SER A 130 13.95 -7.25 1.95
C SER A 130 13.19 -6.65 3.13
N ASN A 131 12.39 -5.61 2.94
CA ASN A 131 11.70 -4.92 4.03
C ASN A 131 10.37 -5.59 4.38
N MET A 132 10.10 -5.76 5.68
CA MET A 132 8.85 -6.37 6.14
C MET A 132 8.53 -6.03 7.59
N GLU A 133 7.26 -5.74 7.87
CA GLU A 133 6.76 -5.55 9.22
C GLU A 133 6.79 -6.85 10.04
N CYS A 134 7.04 -6.74 11.34
CA CYS A 134 6.99 -7.89 12.25
C CYS A 134 5.61 -8.02 12.93
N SER A 135 5.47 -9.05 13.77
CA SER A 135 4.25 -9.30 14.53
C SER A 135 3.79 -8.16 15.46
N HIS A 136 4.66 -7.18 15.77
CA HIS A 136 4.35 -6.06 16.67
C HIS A 136 3.79 -4.84 15.94
N GLY A 137 3.72 -4.84 14.60
CA GLY A 137 2.95 -3.84 13.86
C GLY A 137 3.49 -2.40 13.93
N SER A 138 4.78 -2.23 14.18
CA SER A 138 5.43 -0.93 14.38
C SER A 138 6.22 -0.44 13.16
N GLY A 139 5.74 -0.74 11.95
CA GLY A 139 6.42 -0.47 10.69
C GLY A 139 7.39 -1.57 10.24
N MET A 140 7.92 -1.39 9.02
CA MET A 140 8.73 -2.41 8.35
C MET A 140 10.14 -2.47 8.89
N HIS A 141 10.63 -3.66 9.28
CA HIS A 141 12.07 -3.85 9.50
C HIS A 141 12.82 -3.80 8.18
N VAL A 142 13.98 -3.16 8.23
CA VAL A 142 14.92 -3.00 7.13
C VAL A 142 16.04 -4.02 7.32
N TYR A 143 15.98 -5.13 6.58
CA TYR A 143 16.91 -6.25 6.74
C TYR A 143 18.26 -5.90 6.07
N GLN A 144 19.07 -5.12 6.80
CA GLN A 144 20.33 -4.51 6.33
C GLN A 144 21.38 -5.53 5.87
N ASP A 145 21.28 -6.78 6.32
CA ASP A 145 22.12 -7.88 5.90
C ASP A 145 21.65 -8.53 4.59
N VAL A 146 20.47 -8.19 4.06
CA VAL A 146 19.98 -8.63 2.75
C VAL A 146 20.27 -7.56 1.69
N ASP A 147 19.69 -6.37 1.91
CA ASP A 147 19.93 -5.17 1.13
C ASP A 147 20.38 -4.05 2.07
N TYR A 148 21.55 -3.49 1.82
CA TYR A 148 22.00 -2.31 2.54
C TYR A 148 21.18 -1.11 2.09
N THR A 149 20.34 -0.62 2.99
CA THR A 149 19.39 0.46 2.76
C THR A 149 19.85 1.72 3.47
N GLU A 150 19.76 2.83 2.76
CA GLU A 150 20.16 4.16 3.23
C GLU A 150 19.01 5.14 3.05
N VAL A 151 18.89 6.09 3.97
CA VAL A 151 18.08 7.30 3.76
C VAL A 151 19.03 8.46 3.48
N VAL A 152 18.88 9.10 2.32
CA VAL A 152 19.80 10.13 1.81
C VAL A 152 19.07 11.42 1.44
N ASN A 153 19.83 12.48 1.19
CA ASN A 153 19.30 13.72 0.65
C ASN A 153 18.77 13.50 -0.79
N PRO A 154 17.48 13.78 -1.07
CA PRO A 154 16.91 13.62 -2.41
C PRO A 154 17.56 14.51 -3.48
N GLN A 155 18.11 15.68 -3.11
CA GLN A 155 18.83 16.56 -4.04
C GLN A 155 20.33 16.24 -4.15
N ASN A 156 20.88 15.48 -3.20
CA ASN A 156 22.28 15.05 -3.23
C ASN A 156 22.42 13.65 -2.60
N PRO A 157 22.21 12.57 -3.37
CA PRO A 157 22.21 11.20 -2.85
C PRO A 157 23.53 10.74 -2.20
N ASN A 158 24.61 11.52 -2.27
CA ASN A 158 25.87 11.25 -1.57
C ASN A 158 25.85 11.72 -0.10
N GLN A 159 24.85 12.50 0.30
CA GLN A 159 24.67 12.95 1.67
C GLN A 159 23.68 12.04 2.40
N SER A 160 24.18 11.17 3.27
CA SER A 160 23.33 10.37 4.16
C SER A 160 22.60 11.24 5.17
N TYR A 161 21.33 10.93 5.41
CA TYR A 161 20.50 11.55 6.44
C TYR A 161 20.46 10.71 7.73
N GLY A 162 20.86 9.44 7.70
CA GLY A 162 20.85 8.56 8.87
C GLY A 162 19.43 8.25 9.36
N TYR A 163 19.26 8.19 10.68
CA TYR A 163 17.99 7.89 11.34
C TYR A 163 17.17 9.14 11.68
N ASN A 164 15.86 8.96 11.83
CA ASN A 164 14.89 9.94 12.32
C ASN A 164 14.77 11.21 11.46
N ARG A 165 15.15 11.12 10.18
CA ARG A 165 15.00 12.17 9.18
C ARG A 165 14.40 11.60 7.90
N ARG A 166 13.40 12.30 7.34
CA ARG A 166 12.80 11.94 6.04
C ARG A 166 13.78 12.22 4.90
N GLY A 167 13.85 11.31 3.94
CA GLY A 167 14.72 11.44 2.77
C GLY A 167 14.43 10.37 1.72
N ALA A 168 15.25 10.37 0.66
CA ALA A 168 15.17 9.37 -0.38
C ALA A 168 15.76 8.04 0.06
N VAL A 169 15.15 6.94 -0.36
CA VAL A 169 15.67 5.60 -0.09
C VAL A 169 16.65 5.18 -1.17
N VAL A 170 17.79 4.63 -0.77
CA VAL A 170 18.78 4.03 -1.67
C VAL A 170 19.06 2.61 -1.21
N TYR A 171 19.19 1.69 -2.17
CA TYR A 171 19.37 0.27 -1.89
C TYR A 171 20.62 -0.30 -2.56
N THR A 172 21.30 -1.23 -1.88
CA THR A 172 22.43 -2.01 -2.42
C THR A 172 22.27 -3.48 -2.08
N HIS A 173 22.31 -4.36 -3.09
CA HIS A 173 22.30 -5.80 -2.85
C HIS A 173 23.62 -6.27 -2.22
N LEU A 174 23.53 -7.15 -1.23
CA LEU A 174 24.72 -7.74 -0.60
C LEU A 174 25.05 -9.15 -1.12
N TRP A 175 24.05 -9.90 -1.62
CA TRP A 175 24.22 -11.31 -1.98
C TRP A 175 23.74 -11.67 -3.40
N ARG A 176 23.22 -10.70 -4.15
CA ARG A 176 22.66 -10.96 -5.48
C ARG A 176 23.76 -11.02 -6.54
N LYS A 177 23.84 -12.12 -7.28
CA LYS A 177 24.84 -12.31 -8.36
C LYS A 177 24.36 -11.80 -9.72
N SER A 178 23.07 -11.93 -10.02
CA SER A 178 22.48 -11.46 -11.28
C SER A 178 21.99 -10.02 -11.13
N GLN A 179 22.42 -9.14 -12.03
CA GLN A 179 21.98 -7.75 -12.08
C GLN A 179 22.07 -7.03 -10.72
N PRO A 180 23.16 -7.11 -9.94
CA PRO A 180 23.20 -6.49 -8.62
C PRO A 180 22.99 -4.98 -8.73
N MET A 181 22.01 -4.47 -7.98
CA MET A 181 21.86 -3.03 -7.79
C MET A 181 22.83 -2.53 -6.72
N ILE A 182 23.56 -1.47 -7.04
CA ILE A 182 24.51 -0.81 -6.13
C ILE A 182 24.11 0.66 -6.05
N ARG A 183 23.78 1.13 -4.85
CA ARG A 183 23.22 2.46 -4.58
C ARG A 183 22.10 2.85 -5.54
N TYR A 184 21.17 1.93 -5.80
CA TYR A 184 20.02 2.19 -6.66
C TYR A 184 19.03 3.13 -5.99
N PHE A 185 18.64 4.18 -6.71
CA PHE A 185 17.71 5.21 -6.29
C PHE A 185 16.39 5.01 -7.04
N PRO A 186 15.36 4.41 -6.42
CA PRO A 186 14.05 4.25 -7.06
C PRO A 186 13.17 5.51 -7.01
N GLY A 187 13.53 6.50 -6.20
CA GLY A 187 12.72 7.69 -5.97
C GLY A 187 11.69 7.55 -4.86
N ASP A 188 11.78 6.54 -4.00
CA ASP A 188 10.93 6.40 -2.82
C ASP A 188 11.37 7.37 -1.70
N GLU A 189 10.41 7.87 -0.92
CA GLU A 189 10.61 8.64 0.31
C GLU A 189 10.23 7.81 1.55
N THR A 190 11.07 7.82 2.58
CA THR A 190 10.75 7.26 3.89
C THR A 190 11.48 8.02 5.01
N LEU A 191 11.20 7.60 6.25
CA LEU A 191 12.02 7.85 7.43
C LEU A 191 12.45 6.50 8.00
N MET A 192 13.72 6.37 8.37
CA MET A 192 14.24 5.17 9.04
C MET A 192 14.56 5.49 10.50
N THR A 193 14.33 4.56 11.42
CA THR A 193 14.63 4.70 12.86
C THR A 193 15.40 3.48 13.36
N ASP A 194 16.30 3.69 14.32
CA ASP A 194 17.06 2.66 15.04
C ASP A 194 16.49 2.34 16.43
N GLU A 195 15.34 2.93 16.78
CA GLU A 195 14.64 2.62 18.01
C GLU A 195 14.40 1.11 18.15
N PRO A 196 14.61 0.51 19.35
CA PRO A 196 14.38 -0.91 19.57
C PRO A 196 12.95 -1.33 19.24
N CYS A 197 12.81 -2.51 18.62
CA CYS A 197 11.51 -3.16 18.46
C CYS A 197 11.31 -4.20 19.56
N ALA A 198 10.09 -4.27 20.12
CA ALA A 198 9.71 -5.31 21.08
C ALA A 198 9.88 -6.75 20.55
N CYS A 199 10.01 -6.93 19.23
CA CYS A 199 10.30 -8.23 18.63
C CYS A 199 11.75 -8.72 18.84
N GLY A 200 12.63 -7.87 19.39
CA GLY A 200 14.03 -8.20 19.68
C GLY A 200 14.99 -8.14 18.49
N ARG A 201 14.50 -7.88 17.26
CA ARG A 201 15.36 -7.67 16.09
C ARG A 201 16.08 -6.32 16.21
N THR A 202 17.36 -6.33 15.87
CA THR A 202 18.26 -5.17 15.90
C THR A 202 18.36 -4.46 14.55
N TYR A 203 17.43 -4.73 13.63
CA TYR A 203 17.35 -4.01 12.37
C TYR A 203 16.66 -2.66 12.56
N PRO A 204 17.10 -1.61 11.83
CA PRO A 204 16.33 -0.39 11.68
C PRO A 204 14.91 -0.67 11.17
N ARG A 205 14.03 0.31 11.34
CA ARG A 205 12.64 0.23 10.89
C ARG A 205 12.24 1.46 10.08
N MET A 206 11.31 1.29 9.15
CA MET A 206 10.55 2.35 8.52
C MET A 206 9.18 2.42 9.22
N PRO A 207 8.99 3.28 10.25
CA PRO A 207 7.78 3.30 11.08
C PRO A 207 6.51 3.68 10.29
N HIS A 208 6.68 4.34 9.15
CA HIS A 208 5.59 4.75 8.26
C HIS A 208 5.64 4.04 6.89
N GLY A 209 6.45 2.98 6.77
CA GLY A 209 6.70 2.32 5.50
C GLY A 209 7.28 3.25 4.43
N ILE A 210 7.01 2.96 3.16
CA ILE A 210 7.30 3.90 2.07
C ILE A 210 6.16 4.92 2.00
N ILE A 211 6.49 6.20 2.17
CA ILE A 211 5.52 7.30 2.24
C ILE A 211 4.95 7.59 0.85
N GLY A 212 5.81 7.57 -0.17
CA GLY A 212 5.47 7.86 -1.54
C GLY A 212 6.71 7.85 -2.42
N ARG A 213 6.54 8.19 -3.69
CA ARG A 213 7.65 8.43 -4.61
C ARG A 213 7.72 9.90 -4.99
N PHE A 214 8.92 10.45 -5.11
CA PHE A 214 9.13 11.86 -5.46
C PHE A 214 8.52 12.24 -6.82
N ASP A 215 8.44 11.31 -7.78
CA ASP A 215 7.79 11.53 -9.08
C ASP A 215 6.25 11.49 -9.00
N ASP A 216 5.69 10.83 -7.99
CA ASP A 216 4.25 10.82 -7.68
C ASP A 216 3.81 12.04 -6.84
N MET A 217 4.74 12.91 -6.41
CA MET A 217 4.44 14.09 -5.58
C MET A 217 3.61 15.12 -6.35
N ILE A 218 2.46 15.50 -5.79
CA ILE A 218 1.59 16.52 -6.37
C ILE A 218 1.95 17.87 -5.75
N ILE A 219 2.17 18.85 -6.63
CA ILE A 219 2.35 20.25 -6.24
C ILE A 219 1.23 21.07 -6.87
N VAL A 220 0.38 21.67 -6.03
CA VAL A 220 -0.66 22.61 -6.46
C VAL A 220 -0.62 23.84 -5.56
N ARG A 221 -0.43 25.02 -6.16
CA ARG A 221 -0.35 26.31 -5.45
C ARG A 221 0.65 26.34 -4.29
N GLY A 222 1.80 25.68 -4.47
CA GLY A 222 2.87 25.60 -3.47
C GLY A 222 2.66 24.58 -2.36
N VAL A 223 1.48 23.94 -2.29
CA VAL A 223 1.21 22.82 -1.37
C VAL A 223 1.72 21.54 -2.01
N LYS A 224 2.51 20.78 -1.25
CA LYS A 224 3.05 19.47 -1.64
C LYS A 224 2.33 18.39 -0.87
N PHE A 225 1.81 17.40 -1.59
CA PHE A 225 1.18 16.23 -0.98
C PHE A 225 1.32 15.02 -1.89
N TYR A 226 1.24 13.83 -1.29
CA TYR A 226 1.23 12.57 -2.01
C TYR A 226 -0.21 12.08 -2.21
N PRO A 227 -0.47 11.27 -3.25
CA PRO A 227 -1.74 10.57 -3.39
C PRO A 227 -2.12 9.74 -2.14
N GLY A 228 -1.11 9.23 -1.42
CA GLY A 228 -1.30 8.52 -0.14
C GLY A 228 -1.85 9.39 0.99
N ASP A 229 -1.54 10.70 1.01
CA ASP A 229 -2.09 11.62 2.01
C ASP A 229 -3.61 11.79 1.80
N VAL A 230 -4.01 11.93 0.53
CA VAL A 230 -5.42 11.99 0.14
C VAL A 230 -6.15 10.70 0.51
N GLU A 231 -5.54 9.54 0.23
CA GLU A 231 -6.08 8.23 0.59
C GLU A 231 -6.30 8.10 2.10
N ALA A 232 -5.30 8.46 2.90
CA ALA A 232 -5.36 8.38 4.35
C ALA A 232 -6.52 9.21 4.92
N LEU A 233 -6.73 10.42 4.39
CA LEU A 233 -7.79 11.34 4.79
C LEU A 233 -9.18 10.84 4.36
N LEU A 234 -9.34 10.42 3.10
CA LEU A 234 -10.62 9.94 2.57
C LEU A 234 -11.05 8.63 3.24
N ARG A 235 -10.14 7.66 3.38
CA ARG A 235 -10.46 6.36 3.98
C ARG A 235 -10.73 6.42 5.47
N GLY A 236 -10.43 7.54 6.13
CA GLY A 236 -10.82 7.82 7.51
C GLY A 236 -12.23 8.40 7.66
N LEU A 237 -12.99 8.56 6.58
CA LEU A 237 -14.37 9.05 6.61
C LEU A 237 -15.37 7.89 6.50
N ASP A 238 -16.43 7.96 7.31
CA ASP A 238 -17.61 7.13 7.12
C ASP A 238 -18.25 7.46 5.76
N GLY A 239 -18.79 6.45 5.07
CA GLY A 239 -19.38 6.61 3.74
C GLY A 239 -18.40 6.48 2.59
N MET A 240 -17.08 6.43 2.84
CA MET A 240 -16.08 6.30 1.77
C MET A 240 -16.12 4.92 1.13
N GLY A 241 -16.38 4.89 -0.18
CA GLY A 241 -16.37 3.70 -1.02
C GLY A 241 -14.98 3.10 -1.20
N THR A 242 -14.83 2.29 -2.25
CA THR A 242 -13.58 1.53 -2.47
C THR A 242 -12.52 2.40 -3.15
N GLU A 243 -12.94 3.15 -4.17
CA GLU A 243 -12.03 3.84 -5.07
C GLU A 243 -12.22 5.36 -5.11
N PHE A 244 -11.14 6.05 -5.51
CA PHE A 244 -11.15 7.49 -5.77
C PHE A 244 -10.12 7.87 -6.84
N ARG A 245 -10.31 9.05 -7.44
CA ARG A 245 -9.36 9.69 -8.36
C ARG A 245 -9.09 11.13 -7.95
N ILE A 246 -7.82 11.50 -8.03
CA ILE A 246 -7.31 12.86 -7.95
C ILE A 246 -7.17 13.38 -9.37
N ILE A 247 -7.93 14.42 -9.69
CA ILE A 247 -7.89 15.11 -10.96
C ILE A 247 -7.22 16.45 -10.72
N LEU A 248 -6.09 16.66 -11.38
CA LEU A 248 -5.40 17.95 -11.40
C LEU A 248 -5.82 18.66 -12.69
N GLU A 249 -6.38 19.84 -12.56
CA GLU A 249 -6.88 20.62 -13.70
C GLU A 249 -6.56 22.09 -13.51
N ARG A 250 -6.47 22.85 -14.61
CA ARG A 250 -6.31 24.30 -14.56
C ARG A 250 -7.63 24.95 -14.95
N GLN A 251 -8.18 25.78 -14.08
CA GLN A 251 -9.39 26.56 -14.35
C GLN A 251 -9.02 28.05 -14.35
N GLY A 252 -9.04 28.66 -15.54
CA GLY A 252 -8.44 29.99 -15.74
C GLY A 252 -6.94 29.94 -15.51
N GLU A 253 -6.43 30.81 -14.65
CA GLU A 253 -5.00 30.87 -14.29
C GLU A 253 -4.62 30.00 -13.09
N LEU A 254 -5.60 29.30 -12.48
CA LEU A 254 -5.39 28.60 -11.22
C LEU A 254 -5.47 27.09 -11.39
N ASP A 255 -4.40 26.40 -10.99
CA ASP A 255 -4.42 24.95 -10.79
C ASP A 255 -5.39 24.60 -9.65
N GLN A 256 -6.18 23.55 -9.82
CA GLN A 256 -7.14 23.03 -8.86
C GLN A 256 -6.96 21.53 -8.68
N VAL A 257 -7.33 21.06 -7.49
CA VAL A 257 -7.46 19.64 -7.17
C VAL A 257 -8.94 19.34 -7.06
N ARG A 258 -9.41 18.42 -7.91
CA ARG A 258 -10.73 17.82 -7.81
C ARG A 258 -10.57 16.35 -7.47
N ILE A 259 -11.35 15.88 -6.51
CA ILE A 259 -11.38 14.48 -6.12
C ILE A 259 -12.73 13.92 -6.53
N GLU A 260 -12.71 12.86 -7.34
CA GLU A 260 -13.87 12.03 -7.56
C GLU A 260 -13.75 10.81 -6.65
N ALA A 261 -14.69 10.62 -5.72
CA ALA A 261 -14.61 9.55 -4.72
C ALA A 261 -15.91 8.75 -4.71
N GLU A 262 -15.81 7.43 -4.74
CA GLU A 262 -16.97 6.58 -4.53
C GLU A 262 -17.49 6.78 -3.10
N CYS A 263 -18.80 6.87 -2.95
CA CYS A 263 -19.47 6.87 -1.66
C CYS A 263 -20.47 5.72 -1.60
N ASP A 264 -20.62 5.15 -0.42
CA ASP A 264 -21.69 4.19 -0.17
C ASP A 264 -23.07 4.87 -0.24
N THR A 265 -24.12 4.07 -0.41
CA THR A 265 -25.50 4.58 -0.47
C THR A 265 -26.09 4.89 0.91
N THR A 266 -25.32 4.75 1.98
CA THR A 266 -25.81 4.91 3.35
C THR A 266 -25.74 6.36 3.83
N ILE A 267 -24.95 7.20 3.15
CA ILE A 267 -24.82 8.62 3.44
C ILE A 267 -25.26 9.44 2.22
N GLU A 268 -26.01 10.52 2.45
CA GLU A 268 -26.36 11.46 1.39
C GLU A 268 -25.09 12.09 0.77
N SER A 269 -25.02 12.10 -0.56
CA SER A 269 -23.84 12.54 -1.32
C SER A 269 -23.35 13.94 -0.92
N ASP A 270 -24.26 14.88 -0.67
CA ASP A 270 -23.90 16.25 -0.27
C ASP A 270 -23.29 16.31 1.14
N LEU A 271 -23.76 15.47 2.05
CA LEU A 271 -23.20 15.36 3.39
C LEU A 271 -21.79 14.73 3.34
N PHE A 272 -21.62 13.66 2.56
CA PHE A 272 -20.30 13.06 2.33
C PHE A 272 -19.33 14.06 1.73
N ARG A 273 -19.76 14.79 0.69
CA ARG A 273 -18.98 15.85 0.05
C ARG A 273 -18.50 16.88 1.06
N ALA A 274 -19.41 17.47 1.86
CA ALA A 274 -19.05 18.51 2.81
C ALA A 274 -18.02 18.01 3.85
N LYS A 275 -18.20 16.80 4.39
CA LYS A 275 -17.26 16.17 5.32
C LYS A 275 -15.90 15.92 4.67
N ALA A 276 -15.89 15.40 3.44
CA ALA A 276 -14.67 15.11 2.70
C ALA A 276 -13.89 16.38 2.37
N GLU A 277 -14.54 17.41 1.83
CA GLU A 277 -13.91 18.70 1.55
C GLU A 277 -13.30 19.32 2.81
N GLN A 278 -14.02 19.29 3.94
CA GLN A 278 -13.51 19.77 5.22
C GLN A 278 -12.27 19.00 5.69
N LYS A 279 -12.33 17.65 5.70
CA LYS A 279 -11.23 16.80 6.16
C LYS A 279 -9.98 16.96 5.29
N LEU A 280 -10.17 17.02 3.98
CA LEU A 280 -9.08 17.24 3.01
C LEU A 280 -8.48 18.64 3.15
N GLN A 281 -9.32 19.66 3.35
CA GLN A 281 -8.84 21.03 3.56
C GLN A 281 -8.00 21.13 4.84
N SER A 282 -8.44 20.52 5.94
CA SER A 282 -7.67 20.50 7.18
C SER A 282 -6.38 19.68 7.07
N GLY A 283 -6.41 18.55 6.35
CA GLY A 283 -5.26 17.65 6.25
C GLY A 283 -4.19 18.09 5.24
N LEU A 284 -4.61 18.63 4.10
CA LEU A 284 -3.71 19.07 3.03
C LEU A 284 -3.36 20.55 3.13
N GLY A 285 -4.12 21.34 3.89
CA GLY A 285 -3.93 22.80 4.00
C GLY A 285 -4.38 23.58 2.75
N MET A 286 -5.19 22.97 1.88
CA MET A 286 -5.73 23.63 0.69
C MET A 286 -7.16 23.19 0.40
N ARG A 287 -7.95 24.08 -0.22
CA ARG A 287 -9.31 23.72 -0.65
C ARG A 287 -9.24 22.70 -1.79
N VAL A 288 -10.02 21.64 -1.64
CA VAL A 288 -10.20 20.58 -2.64
C VAL A 288 -11.69 20.43 -2.90
N THR A 289 -12.09 20.29 -4.17
CA THR A 289 -13.48 20.03 -4.54
C THR A 289 -13.70 18.53 -4.57
N VAL A 290 -14.72 18.02 -3.88
CA VAL A 290 -15.06 16.59 -3.89
C VAL A 290 -16.33 16.37 -4.71
N MET A 291 -16.28 15.39 -5.61
CA MET A 291 -17.38 14.94 -6.43
C MET A 291 -17.71 13.50 -6.04
N PRO A 292 -18.74 13.28 -5.22
CA PRO A 292 -19.21 11.93 -4.89
C PRO A 292 -19.60 11.18 -6.16
N LYS A 293 -19.25 9.90 -6.22
CA LYS A 293 -19.62 8.96 -7.28
C LYS A 293 -20.33 7.77 -6.65
N GLU A 294 -21.20 7.14 -7.42
CA GLU A 294 -21.84 5.90 -7.01
C GLU A 294 -20.79 4.79 -6.81
N GLN A 295 -21.04 3.89 -5.86
CA GLN A 295 -20.20 2.72 -5.62
C GLN A 295 -20.04 1.89 -6.91
N GLY A 296 -18.80 1.55 -7.27
CA GLY A 296 -18.50 0.80 -8.49
C GLY A 296 -18.40 1.64 -9.77
N TYR A 297 -18.40 2.98 -9.66
CA TYR A 297 -18.20 3.90 -10.78
C TYR A 297 -16.84 3.74 -11.46
N PHE A 298 -15.78 3.46 -10.69
CA PHE A 298 -14.44 3.31 -11.26
C PHE A 298 -14.18 1.88 -11.77
N PRO A 299 -13.42 1.74 -12.88
CA PRO A 299 -13.04 0.42 -13.36
C PRO A 299 -12.19 -0.31 -12.33
N LEU A 300 -12.45 -1.61 -12.19
CA LEU A 300 -11.69 -2.52 -11.34
C LEU A 300 -10.20 -2.46 -11.67
N THR A 301 -9.37 -2.15 -10.66
CA THR A 301 -7.91 -2.18 -10.83
C THR A 301 -7.38 -3.43 -10.14
N GLN A 302 -6.84 -4.37 -10.93
CA GLN A 302 -6.20 -5.60 -10.42
C GLN A 302 -4.71 -5.41 -10.07
N PHE A 303 -4.17 -4.21 -10.29
CA PHE A 303 -2.77 -3.80 -10.08
C PHE A 303 -2.73 -2.54 -9.19
N LYS A 304 -1.58 -1.83 -9.16
CA LYS A 304 -1.42 -0.52 -8.46
C LYS A 304 -2.51 0.45 -8.91
N ALA A 305 -3.24 1.02 -7.96
CA ALA A 305 -4.30 1.98 -8.27
C ALA A 305 -3.71 3.24 -8.92
N ARG A 306 -4.06 3.52 -10.18
CA ARG A 306 -3.68 4.77 -10.85
C ARG A 306 -4.68 5.86 -10.50
N ARG A 307 -4.42 6.55 -9.38
CA ARG A 307 -5.36 7.53 -8.82
C ARG A 307 -5.20 8.95 -9.34
N VAL A 308 -4.08 9.29 -9.98
CA VAL A 308 -3.81 10.67 -10.43
C VAL A 308 -4.03 10.82 -11.93
N ILE A 309 -4.87 11.79 -12.31
CA ILE A 309 -5.05 12.26 -13.68
C ILE A 309 -4.64 13.73 -13.71
N ASP A 310 -3.50 14.02 -14.32
CA ASP A 310 -3.07 15.40 -14.55
C ASP A 310 -3.54 15.88 -15.92
N ARG A 311 -4.50 16.82 -15.93
CA ARG A 311 -5.05 17.50 -17.10
C ARG A 311 -4.54 18.93 -17.25
N ARG A 312 -3.61 19.36 -16.40
CA ARG A 312 -2.99 20.68 -16.56
C ARG A 312 -2.20 20.71 -17.88
N PRO A 313 -2.12 21.87 -18.56
CA PRO A 313 -1.28 21.98 -19.73
C PRO A 313 0.15 21.60 -19.34
N ARG A 314 0.76 20.66 -20.08
CA ARG A 314 2.17 20.34 -19.90
C ARG A 314 2.95 21.62 -20.18
N HIS A 315 3.68 22.11 -19.19
CA HIS A 315 4.73 23.07 -19.49
C HIS A 315 5.75 22.32 -20.36
N GLU A 316 5.83 22.67 -21.64
CA GLU A 316 7.00 22.35 -22.45
C GLU A 316 8.20 22.95 -21.72
N GLN A 317 9.04 22.07 -21.16
CA GLN A 317 10.41 22.41 -20.78
C GLN A 317 11.32 22.02 -21.93
#